data_AF-A0A535W203-F1
#
_entry.id   AF-A0A535W203-F1
#
_cell.length_a   1.000
_cell.length_b   1.000
_cell.length_c   1.000
_cell.angle_alpha   90.00
_cell.angle_beta   90.00
_cell.angle_gamma   90.00
#
_symmetry.space_group_name_H-M   'P 1'
#
loop_
_entity.id
_entity.type
_entity.pdbx_description
1 polymer ?
#
loop_
_entity_poly.entity_id
_entity_poly.type
_entity_poly.pdbx_seq_one_letter_code
_entity_poly.pdbx_strand_id
1 'polypeptide(L)'
;MDDLRAPIPAMPSADLAPPVIAESGDPFGALRVIELVARLPRGRPIAMSVIVDRLNATYPDWLFEPRVVADALIQLQSNWLTDYRNASGIVLEDGPAGATLTIEDSSRVDPWIIRQAQRLADACREVLADFSRRDRRAGEG
;
A
#
# COMPACT_ATOMS: atom_id res chain seq x y z
N MET A 1 -17.26 6.05 1.28
CA MET A 1 -16.68 5.27 2.41
C MET A 1 -16.27 6.27 3.48
N ASP A 2 -17.17 6.69 4.37
CA ASP A 2 -16.86 7.75 5.35
C ASP A 2 -16.31 7.22 6.67
N ASP A 3 -15.90 5.95 6.70
CA ASP A 3 -15.55 5.22 7.92
C ASP A 3 -14.16 4.59 7.76
N LEU A 4 -13.13 5.45 7.67
CA LEU A 4 -11.75 5.00 7.84
C LEU A 4 -11.44 4.95 9.33
N ARG A 5 -10.79 3.87 9.76
CA ARG A 5 -10.21 3.77 11.09
C ARG A 5 -9.20 4.89 11.31
N ALA A 6 -9.03 5.27 12.58
CA ALA A 6 -7.98 6.19 12.99
C ALA A 6 -6.59 5.68 12.56
N PRO A 7 -5.64 6.58 12.24
CA PRO A 7 -4.27 6.20 11.93
C PRO A 7 -3.66 5.33 13.04
N ILE A 8 -2.94 4.28 12.65
CA ILE A 8 -2.26 3.39 13.59
C ILE A 8 -0.97 4.09 14.07
N PRO A 9 -0.73 4.21 15.39
CA PRO A 9 0.54 4.71 15.90
C PRO A 9 1.74 3.95 15.31
N ALA A 10 2.83 4.66 15.00
CA ALA A 10 4.06 4.13 14.37
C ALA A 10 3.95 3.71 12.89
N MET A 11 2.82 3.95 12.21
CA MET A 11 2.77 3.89 10.75
C MET A 11 3.72 4.96 10.15
N PRO A 12 4.64 4.60 9.24
CA PRO A 12 5.47 5.59 8.58
C PRO A 12 4.63 6.51 7.68
N SER A 13 5.10 7.76 7.51
CA SER A 13 4.49 8.68 6.56
C SER A 13 4.66 8.16 5.13
N ALA A 14 3.59 8.25 4.34
CA ALA A 14 3.64 7.99 2.90
C ALA A 14 4.12 9.20 2.08
N ASP A 15 4.42 10.33 2.74
CA ASP A 15 4.92 11.57 2.11
C ASP A 15 6.43 11.50 1.82
N LEU A 16 6.81 10.52 0.99
CA LEU A 16 8.14 10.36 0.39
C LEU A 16 7.96 10.52 -1.14
N ALA A 17 8.87 11.21 -1.84
CA ALA A 17 8.73 11.56 -3.27
C ALA A 17 10.05 11.33 -4.05
N PRO A 18 10.12 10.82 -5.32
CA PRO A 18 9.06 10.56 -6.36
C PRO A 18 9.05 9.08 -6.93
N PRO A 19 8.15 8.61 -7.86
CA PRO A 19 7.40 9.25 -8.99
C PRO A 19 5.99 9.81 -8.67
N VAL A 20 5.24 10.32 -9.66
CA VAL A 20 3.88 10.96 -9.54
C VAL A 20 2.78 10.05 -10.15
N ILE A 21 3.19 9.01 -10.88
CA ILE A 21 2.33 7.95 -11.41
C ILE A 21 2.69 6.69 -10.65
N ALA A 22 1.70 6.02 -10.05
CA ALA A 22 1.95 4.74 -9.40
C ALA A 22 2.17 3.66 -10.46
N GLU A 23 3.18 2.83 -10.27
CA GLU A 23 3.55 1.74 -11.15
C GLU A 23 3.61 0.42 -10.37
N SER A 24 3.36 -0.70 -11.04
CA SER A 24 3.48 -2.00 -10.38
C SER A 24 4.93 -2.24 -9.93
N GLY A 25 5.10 -2.63 -8.67
CA GLY A 25 6.41 -2.85 -8.06
C GLY A 25 7.11 -1.58 -7.57
N ASP A 26 6.53 -0.40 -7.77
CA ASP A 26 7.08 0.84 -7.22
C ASP A 26 6.82 0.95 -5.70
N PRO A 27 7.83 1.24 -4.87
CA PRO A 27 7.65 1.23 -3.42
C PRO A 27 6.84 2.43 -2.91
N PHE A 28 6.76 3.53 -3.66
CA PHE A 28 6.11 4.77 -3.24
C PHE A 28 4.59 4.70 -3.38
N GLY A 29 4.09 4.15 -4.48
CA GLY A 29 2.69 3.80 -4.70
C GLY A 29 2.25 2.71 -3.75
N ALA A 30 3.06 1.64 -3.60
CA ALA A 30 2.76 0.56 -2.65
C ALA A 30 2.64 1.07 -1.20
N LEU A 31 3.50 2.00 -0.77
CA LEU A 31 3.45 2.56 0.59
C LEU A 31 2.13 3.33 0.84
N ARG A 32 1.66 4.10 -0.15
CA ARG A 32 0.38 4.82 -0.09
C ARG A 32 -0.81 3.86 -0.06
N VAL A 33 -0.76 2.79 -0.85
CA VAL A 33 -1.76 1.70 -0.78
C VAL A 33 -1.80 1.11 0.62
N ILE A 34 -0.65 0.74 1.18
CA ILE A 34 -0.59 0.12 2.53
C ILE A 34 -1.05 1.09 3.62
N GLU A 35 -0.70 2.38 3.56
CA GLU A 35 -1.18 3.39 4.52
C GLU A 35 -2.71 3.46 4.53
N LEU A 36 -3.35 3.50 3.35
CA LEU A 36 -4.80 3.51 3.28
C LEU A 36 -5.39 2.20 3.79
N VAL A 37 -4.86 1.06 3.37
CA VAL A 37 -5.29 -0.29 3.76
C VAL A 37 -5.23 -0.48 5.28
N ALA A 38 -4.21 0.08 5.93
CA ALA A 38 -4.07 0.06 7.38
C ALA A 38 -5.29 0.68 8.08
N ARG A 39 -5.94 1.64 7.44
CA ARG A 39 -7.08 2.40 7.96
C ARG A 39 -8.43 1.88 7.47
N LEU A 40 -8.45 0.87 6.60
CA LEU A 40 -9.70 0.27 6.17
C LEU A 40 -10.39 -0.48 7.34
N PRO A 41 -11.73 -0.45 7.41
CA PRO A 41 -12.52 -1.30 8.29
C PRO A 41 -12.09 -2.77 8.21
N ARG A 42 -12.15 -3.48 9.34
CA ARG A 42 -11.83 -4.92 9.41
C ARG A 42 -13.09 -5.76 9.33
N GLY A 43 -12.92 -7.04 8.99
CA GLY A 43 -13.96 -8.07 9.02
C GLY A 43 -15.06 -7.94 7.95
N ARG A 44 -14.96 -6.99 7.02
CA ARG A 44 -15.93 -6.80 5.94
C ARG A 44 -15.25 -6.62 4.57
N PRO A 45 -15.86 -7.14 3.49
CA PRO A 45 -15.36 -6.93 2.13
C PRO A 45 -15.53 -5.48 1.71
N ILE A 46 -14.49 -4.95 1.07
CA ILE A 46 -14.44 -3.60 0.50
C ILE A 46 -14.12 -3.71 -0.98
N ALA A 47 -14.94 -3.11 -1.84
CA ALA A 47 -14.73 -3.14 -3.28
C ALA A 47 -13.44 -2.43 -3.69
N MET A 48 -12.70 -3.04 -4.63
CA MET A 48 -11.46 -2.50 -5.17
C MET A 48 -11.63 -1.10 -5.74
N SER A 49 -12.73 -0.84 -6.47
CA SER A 49 -13.04 0.48 -7.03
C SER A 49 -13.11 1.55 -5.95
N VAL A 50 -13.70 1.25 -4.80
CA VAL A 50 -13.80 2.19 -3.68
C VAL A 50 -12.42 2.48 -3.07
N ILE A 51 -11.53 1.50 -3.03
CA ILE A 51 -10.15 1.68 -2.56
C ILE A 51 -9.39 2.59 -3.54
N VAL A 52 -9.52 2.33 -4.84
CA VAL A 52 -8.91 3.14 -5.91
C VAL A 52 -9.40 4.59 -5.87
N ASP A 53 -10.72 4.79 -5.79
CA ASP A 53 -11.32 6.13 -5.70
C ASP A 53 -10.79 6.88 -4.47
N ARG A 54 -10.69 6.18 -3.34
CA ARG A 54 -10.18 6.76 -2.09
C ARG A 54 -8.69 7.11 -2.18
N LEU A 55 -7.86 6.29 -2.83
CA LEU A 55 -6.45 6.59 -3.05
C LEU A 55 -6.26 7.86 -3.87
N ASN A 56 -6.94 7.94 -5.02
CA ASN A 56 -6.88 9.12 -5.90
C ASN A 56 -7.45 10.38 -5.23
N ALA A 57 -8.45 10.24 -4.35
CA ALA A 57 -8.96 11.38 -3.56
C ALA A 57 -8.03 11.80 -2.42
N THR A 58 -7.27 10.87 -1.83
CA THR A 58 -6.37 11.14 -0.69
C THR A 58 -5.03 11.70 -1.14
N TYR A 59 -4.56 11.26 -2.30
CA TYR A 59 -3.28 11.64 -2.90
C TYR A 59 -3.55 12.28 -4.28
N PRO A 60 -4.01 13.53 -4.35
CA PRO A 60 -4.42 14.16 -5.61
C PRO A 60 -3.25 14.37 -6.58
N ASP A 61 -2.02 14.42 -6.06
CA ASP A 61 -0.80 14.48 -6.87
C ASP A 61 -0.37 13.10 -7.39
N TRP A 62 -1.17 12.05 -7.20
CA TRP A 62 -0.87 10.68 -7.63
C TRP A 62 -2.01 10.10 -8.46
N LEU A 63 -1.64 9.33 -9.48
CA LEU A 63 -2.60 8.53 -10.24
C LEU A 63 -2.46 7.05 -9.88
N PHE A 64 -3.53 6.47 -9.33
CA PHE A 64 -3.62 5.04 -9.02
C PHE A 64 -4.58 4.35 -9.97
N GLU A 65 -4.03 3.49 -10.83
CA GLU A 65 -4.83 2.60 -11.66
C GLU A 65 -5.26 1.34 -10.89
N PRO A 66 -6.44 0.75 -11.20
CA PRO A 66 -6.91 -0.46 -10.53
C PRO A 66 -5.92 -1.62 -10.53
N ARG A 67 -5.14 -1.78 -11.62
CA ARG A 67 -4.13 -2.85 -11.73
C ARG A 67 -2.98 -2.67 -10.74
N VAL A 68 -2.49 -1.44 -10.58
CA VAL A 68 -1.39 -1.12 -9.65
C VAL A 68 -1.83 -1.37 -8.20
N VAL A 69 -3.06 -0.97 -7.86
CA VAL A 69 -3.63 -1.23 -6.53
C VAL A 69 -3.81 -2.74 -6.31
N ALA A 70 -4.30 -3.47 -7.31
CA ALA A 70 -4.44 -4.93 -7.23
C ALA A 70 -3.08 -5.62 -7.01
N ASP A 71 -2.04 -5.26 -7.76
CA ASP A 71 -0.70 -5.83 -7.62
C ASP A 71 -0.12 -5.59 -6.21
N ALA A 72 -0.25 -4.37 -5.69
CA ALA A 72 0.18 -4.05 -4.32
C ALA A 72 -0.57 -4.88 -3.26
N LEU A 73 -1.87 -5.11 -3.46
CA LEU A 73 -2.69 -5.92 -2.55
C LEU A 73 -2.38 -7.43 -2.68
N ILE A 74 -2.10 -7.92 -3.87
CA ILE A 74 -1.66 -9.30 -4.11
C ILE A 74 -0.32 -9.54 -3.41
N GLN A 75 0.61 -8.58 -3.51
CA GLN A 75 1.88 -8.64 -2.79
C GLN A 75 1.66 -8.63 -1.28
N LEU A 76 0.75 -7.80 -0.78
CA LEU A 76 0.40 -7.78 0.64
C LEU A 76 -0.17 -9.13 1.11
N GLN A 77 -1.11 -9.72 0.37
CA GLN A 77 -1.63 -11.06 0.65
C GLN A 77 -0.52 -12.11 0.65
N SER A 78 0.37 -12.06 -0.34
CA SER A 78 1.49 -12.99 -0.48
C SER A 78 2.43 -12.90 0.74
N ASN A 79 2.77 -11.69 1.18
CA ASN A 79 3.58 -11.48 2.38
C ASN A 79 2.90 -12.07 3.62
N TRP A 80 1.58 -11.93 3.74
CA TRP A 80 0.84 -12.49 4.87
C TRP A 80 0.91 -14.03 4.86
N LEU A 81 0.70 -14.63 3.69
CA LEU A 81 0.78 -16.07 3.49
C LEU A 81 2.18 -16.59 3.84
N THR A 82 3.23 -15.87 3.49
CA THR A 82 4.61 -16.22 3.87
C THR A 82 4.82 -16.15 5.39
N ASP A 83 4.37 -15.09 6.05
CA ASP A 83 4.64 -14.84 7.47
C ASP A 83 3.80 -15.74 8.40
N TYR A 84 2.54 -16.02 8.04
CA TYR A 84 1.59 -16.74 8.89
C TYR A 84 1.10 -18.09 8.33
N ARG A 85 1.52 -18.46 7.12
CA ARG A 85 1.16 -19.75 6.45
C ARG A 85 -0.35 -19.97 6.29
N ASN A 86 -1.11 -18.89 6.19
CA ASN A 86 -2.54 -18.90 5.86
C ASN A 86 -2.87 -17.63 5.07
N ALA A 87 -4.01 -17.57 4.40
CA ALA A 87 -4.47 -16.38 3.67
C ALA A 87 -5.51 -15.55 4.43
N SER A 88 -5.92 -15.96 5.64
CA SER A 88 -7.11 -15.41 6.30
C SER A 88 -6.97 -13.96 6.76
N GLY A 89 -5.75 -13.43 6.87
CA GLY A 89 -5.50 -12.05 7.30
C GLY A 89 -5.79 -11.00 6.25
N ILE A 90 -5.47 -11.29 4.99
CA ILE A 90 -5.59 -10.40 3.84
C ILE A 90 -6.21 -11.21 2.69
N VAL A 91 -7.50 -11.06 2.49
CA VAL A 91 -8.26 -11.86 1.53
C VAL A 91 -8.66 -10.98 0.35
N LEU A 92 -8.23 -11.38 -0.84
CA LEU A 92 -8.67 -10.84 -2.12
C LEU A 92 -9.59 -11.87 -2.78
N GLU A 93 -10.79 -11.44 -3.14
CA GLU A 93 -11.81 -12.29 -3.76
C GLU A 93 -12.41 -11.59 -4.97
N ASP A 94 -12.46 -12.30 -6.10
CA ASP A 94 -13.19 -11.86 -7.29
C ASP A 94 -14.68 -12.14 -7.14
N GLY A 95 -15.50 -11.17 -7.54
CA GLY A 95 -16.96 -11.31 -7.54
C GLY A 95 -17.61 -10.66 -8.77
N PRO A 96 -18.92 -10.85 -8.97
CA PRO A 96 -19.65 -10.30 -10.10
C PRO A 96 -19.58 -8.77 -10.22
N ALA A 97 -19.34 -8.07 -9.10
CA ALA A 97 -19.20 -6.62 -9.01
C ALA A 97 -17.73 -6.13 -9.04
N GLY A 98 -16.78 -7.03 -9.30
CA GLY A 98 -15.34 -6.77 -9.23
C GLY A 98 -14.68 -7.34 -7.97
N ALA A 99 -13.35 -7.22 -7.91
CA ALA A 99 -12.55 -7.72 -6.80
C ALA A 99 -12.86 -6.96 -5.49
N THR A 100 -12.77 -7.67 -4.37
CA THR A 100 -12.93 -7.14 -3.02
C THR A 100 -11.74 -7.49 -2.14
N LEU A 101 -11.44 -6.62 -1.18
CA LEU A 101 -10.46 -6.83 -0.13
C LEU A 101 -11.17 -6.98 1.22
N THR A 102 -10.89 -8.06 1.92
CA THR A 102 -11.27 -8.26 3.33
C THR A 102 -10.01 -8.35 4.18
N ILE A 103 -9.95 -7.53 5.23
CA ILE A 103 -8.86 -7.57 6.20
C ILE A 103 -9.40 -8.17 7.49
N GLU A 104 -8.71 -9.16 8.03
CA GLU A 104 -9.12 -9.83 9.27
C GLU A 104 -9.28 -8.85 10.43
N ASP A 105 -10.33 -9.07 11.24
CA ASP A 105 -10.51 -8.36 12.50
C ASP A 105 -9.76 -9.06 13.62
N SER A 106 -8.45 -8.81 13.68
CA SER A 106 -7.60 -9.39 14.72
C SER A 106 -6.45 -8.45 15.10
N SER A 107 -5.99 -8.58 16.35
CA SER A 107 -4.89 -7.78 16.90
C SER A 107 -3.53 -8.02 16.24
N ARG A 108 -3.39 -9.09 15.44
CA ARG A 108 -2.16 -9.40 14.69
C ARG A 108 -1.98 -8.54 13.44
N VAL A 109 -3.06 -8.01 12.86
CA VAL A 109 -3.01 -7.28 11.59
C VAL A 109 -2.23 -5.99 11.71
N ASP A 110 -2.57 -5.15 12.68
CA ASP A 110 -1.97 -3.83 12.84
C ASP A 110 -0.43 -3.87 13.01
N PRO A 111 0.15 -4.61 13.97
CA PRO A 111 1.60 -4.69 14.11
C PRO A 111 2.27 -5.32 12.88
N TRP A 112 1.57 -6.19 12.14
CA TRP A 112 2.09 -6.78 10.92
C TRP A 112 2.10 -5.80 9.75
N ILE A 113 1.02 -5.05 9.51
CA ILE A 113 0.93 -4.03 8.46
C ILE A 113 1.96 -2.92 8.70
N ILE A 114 2.17 -2.49 9.95
CA ILE A 114 3.22 -1.52 10.28
C ILE A 114 4.59 -1.98 9.77
N ARG A 115 4.94 -3.26 9.96
CA ARG A 115 6.22 -3.82 9.48
C ARG A 115 6.30 -3.85 7.95
N GLN A 116 5.18 -4.08 7.25
CA GLN A 116 5.15 -3.99 5.78
C GLN A 116 5.42 -2.56 5.32
N ALA A 117 4.73 -1.59 5.93
CA ALA A 117 4.88 -0.18 5.62
C ALA A 117 6.31 0.32 5.91
N GLN A 118 6.93 -0.11 7.01
CA GLN A 118 8.31 0.21 7.34
C GLN A 118 9.28 -0.30 6.26
N ARG A 119 9.14 -1.55 5.82
CA ARG A 119 9.96 -2.08 4.73
C ARG A 119 9.81 -1.31 3.43
N LEU A 120 8.59 -0.90 3.08
CA LEU A 120 8.36 -0.07 1.90
C LEU A 120 8.95 1.34 2.06
N ALA A 121 8.84 1.94 3.26
CA ALA A 121 9.43 3.24 3.55
C ALA A 121 10.96 3.19 3.45
N ASP A 122 11.59 2.11 3.90
CA ASP A 122 13.03 1.90 3.73
C ASP A 122 13.40 1.75 2.25
N ALA A 123 12.64 0.95 1.49
CA ALA A 123 12.83 0.81 0.04
C ALA A 123 12.66 2.15 -0.71
N CYS A 124 11.68 2.98 -0.32
CA CYS A 124 11.52 4.34 -0.85
C CYS A 124 12.80 5.16 -0.63
N ARG A 125 13.34 5.16 0.59
CA ARG A 125 14.57 5.90 0.92
C ARG A 125 15.77 5.41 0.12
N GLU A 126 15.88 4.10 -0.10
CA GLU A 126 16.95 3.52 -0.92
C GLU A 126 16.88 4.04 -2.37
N VAL A 127 15.69 4.05 -2.97
CA VAL A 127 15.48 4.59 -4.33
C VAL A 127 15.83 6.08 -4.40
N LEU A 128 15.43 6.89 -3.42
CA LEU A 128 15.78 8.32 -3.37
C LEU A 128 17.28 8.55 -3.22
N ALA A 129 17.95 7.74 -2.39
CA ALA A 129 19.39 7.81 -2.20
C ALA A 129 20.13 7.43 -3.49
N ASP A 130 19.65 6.41 -4.22
CA ASP A 130 20.19 6.03 -5.52
C ASP A 130 20.04 7.12 -6.57
N PHE A 131 18.86 7.73 -6.66
CA PHE A 131 18.61 8.86 -7.56
C PHE A 131 19.57 10.02 -7.28
N SER A 132 19.68 10.42 -6.00
CA SER A 132 20.57 11.50 -5.56
C SER A 132 22.04 11.24 -5.90
N ARG A 133 22.48 9.97 -5.82
CA ARG A 133 23.86 9.57 -6.20
C ARG A 133 24.09 9.68 -7.70
N ARG A 134 23.11 9.32 -8.53
CA ARG A 134 23.21 9.38 -10.00
C ARG A 134 23.21 10.82 -10.50
N ASP A 135 22.36 11.66 -9.93
CA ASP A 135 22.27 13.08 -10.27
C ASP A 135 23.59 13.82 -10.02
N ARG A 136 24.21 13.60 -8.85
CA ARG A 136 25.53 14.18 -8.53
C ARG A 136 26.61 13.80 -9.54
N ARG A 137 26.63 12.55 -10.01
CA ARG A 137 27.62 12.07 -11.01
C ARG A 137 27.39 12.65 -12.40
N ALA A 138 26.16 13.02 -12.76
CA ALA A 138 25.84 13.62 -14.05
C ALA A 138 26.21 15.12 -14.12
N GLY A 139 26.28 15.81 -12.99
CA GLY A 139 26.64 17.23 -12.90
C GLY A 139 28.14 17.56 -12.83
N GLU A 140 29.02 16.56 -12.74
CA GLU A 140 30.48 16.73 -12.67
C GLU A 140 31.18 16.58 -14.05
N GLY A 141 30.42 16.64 -15.15
CA GLY A 141 30.90 16.49 -16.53
C GLY A 141 31.00 17.78 -17.33
#